data_AF-A0A836GRE1-F1
#
_entry.id   AF-A0A836GRE1-F1
#
_cell.length_a   1.000
_cell.length_b   1.000
_cell.length_c   1.000
_cell.angle_alpha   90.00
_cell.angle_beta   90.00
_cell.angle_gamma   90.00
#
_symmetry.space_group_name_H-M   'P 1'
#
loop_
_entity.id
_entity.type
_entity.pdbx_description
1 polymer ?
#
loop_
_entity_poly.entity_id
_entity_poly.type
_entity_poly.pdbx_seq_one_letter_code
_entity_poly.pdbx_strand_id
1 'polypeptide(L)'
;MSRFSACVGLRKASRVCVSAALYAHRQLAHTSVSYGAAAVQPPAWIEQLRQDAKTTEKSISYDIKVYDELSWRRKRFTFDKELWDPMRMSSILRNRLCLGSEEAEYTVIGEAFVFPDREDSPVINEPQRVCTLLWDHNSPTEKVMIQLSEHFPPLLWHTVKPTLGALKKVFSEFLDVDAAHMRKYLPYYEEVQSRIEIQMDEKLTGTLSPSHMKDKFIEDMRKRDPRSVELDYPNEHNIFLGLTSHFRLTEDQLMKKNPFVFGWPILLSDGNEYLEDTPLRMAAFRTVYSKSLLLFHTRLDLQVDHRQTHLPGDDVEDILLEMPVFCTVNYPTNTRLCGGHPLVQRFNQVMGTSYPLGMPVDVLAAFARENIVKGEQELLEELKFLTAASQKAPEPERVFRVSEDQLSSNRIVGQLAYTIVYLALVNYPKFAEAVFKVYWKHPSDLVRVACAKGAHIVERQDLVEQLIQAEPEGRCKTMLMASMHLHAGLHLAKARDSERERVEKSFR
;
A
#
# COMPACT_ATOMS: atom_id res chain seq x y z
N MET A 1 21.51 -66.11 12.95
CA MET A 1 20.56 -67.20 12.62
C MET A 1 19.16 -66.61 12.66
N SER A 2 18.51 -66.41 11.51
CA SER A 2 17.53 -67.34 10.92
C SER A 2 16.27 -67.46 11.81
N ARG A 3 15.02 -67.29 11.39
CA ARG A 3 14.36 -67.13 10.08
C ARG A 3 12.88 -66.74 10.34
N PHE A 4 12.30 -65.99 9.40
CA PHE A 4 10.95 -66.09 8.84
C PHE A 4 9.84 -66.84 9.59
N SER A 5 8.65 -66.22 9.69
CA SER A 5 7.54 -66.63 8.82
C SER A 5 6.43 -65.57 8.73
N ALA A 6 5.94 -65.37 7.52
CA ALA A 6 4.89 -64.48 7.09
C ALA A 6 3.52 -65.18 7.09
N CYS A 7 2.44 -64.40 7.21
CA CYS A 7 1.20 -64.72 6.51
C CYS A 7 0.51 -63.46 5.99
N VAL A 8 0.10 -63.58 4.73
CA VAL A 8 -0.39 -62.61 3.76
C VAL A 8 -1.90 -62.80 3.60
N GLY A 9 -2.64 -61.72 3.31
CA GLY A 9 -4.03 -61.77 2.82
C GLY A 9 -4.81 -60.46 3.05
N LEU A 10 -4.58 -59.34 2.31
CA LEU A 10 -5.24 -58.95 1.04
C LEU A 10 -6.78 -59.08 1.11
N ARG A 11 -7.62 -58.04 1.07
CA ARG A 11 -7.86 -56.99 0.02
C ARG A 11 -8.78 -55.87 0.57
N LYS A 12 -8.47 -54.57 0.34
CA LYS A 12 -9.09 -53.58 -0.59
C LYS A 12 -10.60 -53.33 -0.37
N ALA A 13 -11.20 -52.13 -0.41
CA ALA A 13 -10.88 -50.74 -0.76
C ALA A 13 -11.91 -49.85 0.02
N SER A 14 -11.71 -48.57 0.35
CA SER A 14 -11.78 -47.44 -0.58
C SER A 14 -11.34 -46.15 0.12
N ARG A 15 -10.24 -45.55 -0.35
CA ARG A 15 -9.91 -44.12 -0.19
C ARG A 15 -9.42 -43.64 -1.55
N VAL A 16 -10.21 -42.81 -2.23
CA VAL A 16 -9.85 -42.13 -3.48
C VAL A 16 -10.45 -40.72 -3.43
N CYS A 17 -9.67 -39.75 -3.95
CA CYS A 17 -9.92 -38.31 -4.12
C CYS A 17 -9.82 -37.47 -2.82
N VAL A 18 -8.88 -36.54 -2.62
CA VAL A 18 -8.31 -35.54 -3.55
C VAL A 18 -6.86 -35.25 -3.14
N SER A 19 -5.87 -35.73 -3.90
CA SER A 19 -4.46 -35.29 -3.81
C SER A 19 -3.73 -35.58 -5.13
N ALA A 20 -4.24 -35.02 -6.23
CA ALA A 20 -3.75 -35.28 -7.58
C ALA A 20 -3.56 -34.00 -8.44
N ALA A 21 -3.36 -32.83 -7.81
CA ALA A 21 -3.13 -31.58 -8.54
C ALA A 21 -1.74 -30.95 -8.30
N LEU A 22 -0.88 -31.50 -7.43
CA LEU A 22 0.41 -30.89 -7.07
C LEU A 22 1.66 -31.69 -7.46
N TYR A 23 1.52 -32.79 -8.22
CA TYR A 23 2.64 -33.66 -8.58
C TYR A 23 2.79 -33.97 -10.08
N ALA A 24 2.02 -33.31 -10.96
CA ALA A 24 2.00 -33.58 -12.41
C ALA A 24 2.61 -32.47 -13.29
N HIS A 25 3.51 -31.62 -12.75
CA HIS A 25 4.29 -30.68 -13.55
C HIS A 25 5.82 -30.79 -13.38
N ARG A 26 6.31 -31.89 -12.77
CA ARG A 26 7.74 -32.05 -12.44
C ARG A 26 8.50 -33.13 -13.21
N GLN A 27 7.92 -33.69 -14.28
CA GLN A 27 8.64 -34.62 -15.16
C GLN A 27 8.16 -34.46 -16.60
N LEU A 28 8.85 -33.62 -17.36
CA LEU A 28 9.18 -33.77 -18.78
C LEU A 28 10.19 -32.66 -19.12
N ALA A 29 11.26 -33.02 -19.86
CA ALA A 29 12.39 -32.21 -20.30
C ALA A 29 13.60 -32.07 -19.33
N HIS A 30 14.19 -33.20 -18.91
CA HIS A 30 15.65 -33.30 -18.83
C HIS A 30 16.17 -33.93 -20.13
N THR A 31 16.35 -33.10 -21.16
CA THR A 31 17.31 -33.35 -22.23
C THR A 31 18.43 -32.36 -22.03
N SER A 32 19.59 -32.86 -21.61
CA SER A 32 20.84 -32.09 -21.54
C SER A 32 21.24 -31.69 -22.97
N VAL A 33 20.83 -30.50 -23.40
CA VAL A 33 21.37 -29.85 -24.58
C VAL A 33 22.54 -28.99 -24.12
N SER A 34 23.73 -29.27 -24.65
CA SER A 34 24.90 -28.41 -24.47
C SER A 34 24.61 -27.02 -25.02
N TYR A 35 24.57 -26.01 -24.16
CA TYR A 35 24.44 -24.61 -24.58
C TYR A 35 25.76 -24.14 -25.20
N GLY A 36 25.93 -24.38 -26.50
CA GLY A 36 26.63 -23.41 -27.34
C GLY A 36 25.77 -22.16 -27.44
N ALA A 37 26.35 -20.98 -27.20
CA ALA A 37 25.68 -19.70 -27.39
C ALA A 37 25.38 -19.50 -28.89
N ALA A 38 24.28 -20.09 -29.37
CA ALA A 38 23.72 -19.75 -30.67
C ALA A 38 23.19 -18.31 -30.59
N ALA A 39 23.68 -17.43 -31.45
CA ALA A 39 23.16 -16.08 -31.58
C ALA A 39 21.68 -16.17 -32.00
N VAL A 40 20.77 -15.90 -31.06
CA VAL A 40 19.35 -15.74 -31.37
C VAL A 40 19.25 -14.56 -32.33
N GLN A 41 18.84 -14.81 -33.58
CA GLN A 41 18.69 -13.76 -34.56
C GLN A 41 17.65 -12.73 -34.07
N PRO A 42 17.90 -11.43 -34.27
CA PRO A 42 16.95 -10.39 -33.90
C PRO A 42 15.62 -10.56 -34.67
N PRO A 43 14.47 -10.50 -33.99
CA PRO A 43 13.18 -10.53 -34.66
C PRO A 43 13.01 -9.37 -35.65
N ALA A 44 12.39 -9.64 -36.79
CA ALA A 44 12.15 -8.66 -37.83
C ALA A 44 11.34 -7.43 -37.35
N TRP A 45 10.49 -7.60 -36.33
CA TRP A 45 9.71 -6.49 -35.79
C TRP A 45 10.58 -5.38 -35.15
N ILE A 46 11.79 -5.69 -34.66
CA ILE A 46 12.66 -4.66 -34.07
C ILE A 46 13.18 -3.72 -35.17
N GLU A 47 13.55 -4.29 -36.32
CA GLU A 47 13.98 -3.52 -37.49
C GLU A 47 12.83 -2.65 -38.02
N GLN A 48 11.62 -3.22 -38.11
CA GLN A 48 10.43 -2.47 -38.51
C GLN A 48 10.17 -1.30 -37.55
N LEU A 49 10.20 -1.55 -36.23
CA LEU A 49 9.98 -0.52 -35.22
C LEU A 49 11.02 0.62 -35.32
N ARG A 50 12.27 0.27 -35.64
CA ARG A 50 13.35 1.24 -35.86
C ARG A 50 13.11 2.09 -37.10
N GLN A 51 12.66 1.49 -38.19
CA GLN A 51 12.32 2.21 -39.43
C GLN A 51 11.12 3.14 -39.22
N ASP A 52 10.09 2.66 -38.51
CA ASP A 52 8.92 3.48 -38.13
C ASP A 52 9.33 4.67 -37.26
N ALA A 53 10.24 4.47 -36.30
CA ALA A 53 10.75 5.53 -35.44
C ALA A 53 11.58 6.59 -36.20
N LYS A 54 12.34 6.18 -37.24
CA LYS A 54 13.14 7.09 -38.08
C LYS A 54 12.29 7.92 -39.05
N THR A 55 11.18 7.34 -39.54
CA THR A 55 10.31 7.97 -40.56
C THR A 55 9.27 8.90 -39.97
N THR A 56 8.96 8.74 -38.68
CA THR A 56 8.02 9.62 -37.97
C THR A 56 8.69 10.98 -37.70
N GLU A 57 8.02 12.08 -38.08
CA GLU A 57 8.44 13.43 -37.69
C GLU A 57 8.66 13.49 -36.17
N LYS A 58 9.74 14.17 -35.74
CA LYS A 58 10.06 14.37 -34.32
C LYS A 58 8.96 15.20 -33.64
N SER A 59 7.85 14.59 -33.27
CA SER A 59 6.93 15.18 -32.31
C SER A 59 7.67 15.20 -30.97
N ILE A 60 8.00 16.39 -30.48
CA ILE A 60 8.84 16.64 -29.29
C ILE A 60 8.37 15.83 -28.06
N SER A 61 7.09 15.51 -27.99
CA SER A 61 6.46 14.87 -26.83
C SER A 61 6.74 13.37 -26.63
N TYR A 62 7.20 12.65 -27.67
CA TYR A 62 7.44 11.20 -27.60
C TYR A 62 8.75 10.83 -28.29
N ASP A 63 9.88 11.19 -27.70
CA ASP A 63 11.18 10.76 -28.22
C ASP A 63 11.31 9.24 -27.99
N ILE A 64 11.17 8.47 -29.06
CA ILE A 64 11.31 7.01 -29.07
C ILE A 64 12.49 6.67 -29.96
N LYS A 65 13.54 6.14 -29.34
CA LYS A 65 14.80 5.82 -30.01
C LYS A 65 15.09 4.33 -29.91
N VAL A 66 15.00 3.66 -31.05
CA VAL A 66 15.42 2.25 -31.20
C VAL A 66 16.84 2.22 -31.71
N TYR A 67 17.71 1.53 -30.99
CA TYR A 67 19.13 1.45 -31.27
C TYR A 67 19.46 0.50 -32.43
N ASP A 68 20.60 0.74 -33.09
CA ASP A 68 21.21 -0.26 -33.95
C ASP A 68 21.68 -1.47 -33.13
N GLU A 69 21.71 -2.65 -33.75
CA GLU A 69 22.06 -3.92 -33.09
C GLU A 69 23.42 -3.87 -32.38
N LEU A 70 24.39 -3.14 -32.95
CA LEU A 70 25.71 -2.93 -32.36
C LEU A 70 25.68 -2.16 -31.03
N SER A 71 24.61 -1.42 -30.75
CA SER A 71 24.41 -0.64 -29.53
C SER A 71 23.53 -1.35 -28.50
N TRP A 72 23.02 -2.54 -28.82
CA TRP A 72 22.19 -3.31 -27.90
C TRP A 72 23.02 -3.84 -26.73
N ARG A 73 22.40 -3.90 -25.56
CA ARG A 73 23.05 -4.34 -24.33
C ARG A 73 22.23 -5.43 -23.67
N ARG A 74 22.86 -6.58 -23.42
CA ARG A 74 22.27 -7.58 -22.54
C ARG A 74 22.31 -7.08 -21.10
N LYS A 75 21.19 -7.24 -20.40
CA LYS A 75 20.97 -6.77 -19.04
C LYS A 75 20.26 -7.86 -18.26
N ARG A 76 20.77 -8.12 -17.06
CA ARG A 76 20.02 -8.81 -16.01
C ARG A 76 19.38 -7.76 -15.12
N PHE A 77 18.20 -8.04 -14.58
CA PHE A 77 17.62 -7.15 -13.60
C PHE A 77 18.40 -7.25 -12.29
N THR A 78 18.80 -6.11 -11.74
CA THR A 78 19.50 -6.01 -10.47
C THR A 78 18.74 -5.07 -9.57
N PHE A 79 18.44 -5.50 -8.36
CA PHE A 79 17.84 -4.64 -7.35
C PHE A 79 18.86 -3.58 -6.90
N ASP A 80 18.36 -2.36 -6.75
CA ASP A 80 19.13 -1.25 -6.20
C ASP A 80 19.52 -1.54 -4.74
N LYS A 81 20.79 -1.44 -4.38
CA LYS A 81 21.27 -1.81 -3.04
C LYS A 81 20.85 -0.82 -1.95
N GLU A 82 20.58 0.43 -2.32
CA GLU A 82 20.23 1.49 -1.38
C GLU A 82 18.72 1.55 -1.17
N LEU A 83 17.95 1.40 -2.26
CA LEU A 83 16.49 1.56 -2.26
C LEU A 83 15.73 0.22 -2.12
N TRP A 84 16.28 -0.85 -2.67
CA TRP A 84 15.72 -2.20 -2.71
C TRP A 84 16.74 -3.23 -2.18
N ASP A 85 17.37 -2.93 -1.04
CA ASP A 85 18.48 -3.73 -0.47
C ASP A 85 18.22 -5.24 -0.60
N PRO A 86 18.85 -5.92 -1.59
CA PRO A 86 18.51 -7.30 -1.91
C PRO A 86 18.93 -8.26 -0.79
N MET A 87 19.85 -7.85 0.08
CA MET A 87 20.30 -8.63 1.24
C MET A 87 19.23 -8.70 2.32
N ARG A 88 18.30 -7.74 2.33
CA ARG A 88 17.15 -7.68 3.26
C ARG A 88 15.87 -8.28 2.67
N MET A 89 15.90 -8.67 1.41
CA MET A 89 14.78 -9.34 0.74
C MET A 89 14.95 -10.85 0.81
N SER A 90 13.86 -11.59 1.00
CA SER A 90 13.84 -13.04 0.80
C SER A 90 14.05 -13.37 -0.67
N SER A 91 14.69 -14.52 -0.90
CA SER A 91 14.83 -15.09 -2.24
C SER A 91 13.47 -15.37 -2.89
N ILE A 92 12.43 -15.66 -2.10
CA ILE A 92 11.07 -15.86 -2.61
C ILE A 92 10.53 -14.57 -3.22
N LEU A 93 10.64 -13.44 -2.52
CA LEU A 93 10.20 -12.15 -3.04
C LEU A 93 10.98 -11.76 -4.30
N ARG A 94 12.31 -11.86 -4.27
CA ARG A 94 13.13 -11.53 -5.44
C ARG A 94 12.77 -12.38 -6.66
N ASN A 95 12.61 -13.70 -6.47
CA ASN A 95 12.17 -14.59 -7.54
C ASN A 95 10.78 -14.21 -8.07
N ARG A 96 9.81 -13.89 -7.21
CA ARG A 96 8.48 -13.43 -7.64
C ARG A 96 8.56 -12.18 -8.50
N LEU A 97 9.32 -11.18 -8.06
CA LEU A 97 9.51 -9.91 -8.78
C LEU A 97 10.28 -10.10 -10.10
N CYS A 98 11.17 -11.09 -10.18
CA CYS A 98 11.92 -11.47 -11.38
C CYS A 98 11.25 -12.59 -12.20
N LEU A 99 9.92 -12.78 -12.08
CA LEU A 99 9.15 -13.76 -12.87
C LEU A 99 9.68 -15.21 -12.77
N GLY A 100 10.23 -15.57 -11.62
CA GLY A 100 10.73 -16.90 -11.29
C GLY A 100 12.23 -17.10 -11.46
N SER A 101 12.97 -16.13 -12.03
CA SER A 101 14.42 -16.25 -12.20
C SER A 101 15.15 -14.90 -12.16
N GLU A 102 16.01 -14.70 -11.17
CA GLU A 102 16.92 -13.55 -11.10
C GLU A 102 18.00 -13.59 -12.21
N GLU A 103 18.25 -14.75 -12.80
CA GLU A 103 19.27 -14.96 -13.85
C GLU A 103 18.76 -14.67 -15.27
N ALA A 104 17.47 -14.34 -15.42
CA ALA A 104 16.88 -14.04 -16.71
C ALA A 104 17.57 -12.82 -17.37
N GLU A 105 18.00 -13.01 -18.62
CA GLU A 105 18.65 -11.96 -19.43
C GLU A 105 17.67 -11.36 -20.43
N TYR A 106 17.72 -10.03 -20.51
CA TYR A 106 16.93 -9.23 -21.44
C TYR A 106 17.87 -8.37 -22.28
N THR A 107 17.47 -7.99 -23.48
CA THR A 107 18.24 -7.05 -24.31
C THR A 107 17.59 -5.68 -24.31
N VAL A 108 18.35 -4.65 -23.93
CA VAL A 108 17.96 -3.25 -24.10
C VAL A 108 18.13 -2.88 -25.57
N ILE A 109 17.02 -2.58 -26.23
CA ILE A 109 16.95 -2.30 -27.67
C ILE A 109 16.73 -0.80 -27.96
N GLY A 110 16.45 0.00 -26.93
CA GLY A 110 16.18 1.41 -27.10
C GLY A 110 15.78 2.11 -25.81
N GLU A 111 15.44 3.37 -25.97
CA GLU A 111 14.99 4.28 -24.93
C GLU A 111 13.77 5.05 -25.43
N ALA A 112 12.91 5.44 -24.50
CA ALA A 112 11.76 6.28 -24.77
C ALA A 112 11.52 7.22 -23.59
N PHE A 113 10.71 8.26 -23.78
CA PHE A 113 10.01 9.08 -22.76
C PHE A 113 10.73 9.32 -21.42
N VAL A 114 10.92 10.59 -21.07
CA VAL A 114 11.59 10.99 -19.83
C VAL A 114 10.62 11.16 -18.66
N PHE A 115 11.01 10.67 -17.48
CA PHE A 115 10.30 10.82 -16.21
C PHE A 115 11.13 11.62 -15.20
N PRO A 116 10.47 12.25 -14.21
CA PRO A 116 11.15 12.81 -13.05
C PRO A 116 11.87 11.75 -12.23
N ASP A 117 12.91 12.18 -11.51
CA ASP A 117 13.48 11.47 -10.38
C ASP A 117 12.62 11.68 -9.11
N ARG A 118 12.76 10.81 -8.12
CA ARG A 118 12.05 10.94 -6.85
C ARG A 118 12.48 12.18 -6.05
N GLU A 119 13.72 12.63 -6.27
CA GLU A 119 14.27 13.82 -5.61
C GLU A 119 13.84 15.13 -6.28
N ASP A 120 13.40 15.07 -7.54
CA ASP A 120 12.88 16.22 -8.27
C ASP A 120 11.58 16.74 -7.63
N SER A 121 11.29 18.03 -7.84
CA SER A 121 9.99 18.60 -7.50
C SER A 121 8.87 17.84 -8.22
N PRO A 122 7.71 17.58 -7.58
CA PRO A 122 6.56 16.92 -8.21
C PRO A 122 6.05 17.62 -9.48
N VAL A 123 6.34 18.92 -9.59
CA VAL A 123 6.15 19.73 -10.80
C VAL A 123 7.52 20.09 -11.35
N ILE A 124 7.87 19.50 -12.49
CA ILE A 124 9.15 19.69 -13.19
C ILE A 124 8.92 19.89 -14.69
N ASN A 125 9.61 20.86 -15.28
CA ASN A 125 9.48 21.16 -16.72
C ASN A 125 10.35 20.24 -17.59
N GLU A 126 11.52 19.83 -17.10
CA GLU A 126 12.54 19.10 -17.88
C GLU A 126 13.03 17.85 -17.15
N PRO A 127 12.20 16.78 -17.11
CA PRO A 127 12.63 15.48 -16.56
C PRO A 127 13.76 14.86 -17.39
N GLN A 128 14.65 14.11 -16.74
CA GLN A 128 15.87 13.57 -17.38
C GLN A 128 15.98 12.04 -17.35
N ARG A 129 15.13 11.33 -16.59
CA ARG A 129 15.22 9.87 -16.48
C ARG A 129 14.51 9.19 -17.63
N VAL A 130 15.27 8.72 -18.62
CA VAL A 130 14.73 7.98 -19.77
C VAL A 130 14.22 6.59 -19.35
N CYS A 131 13.08 6.18 -19.89
CA CYS A 131 12.63 4.80 -19.77
C CYS A 131 13.32 3.90 -20.81
N THR A 132 13.42 2.61 -20.52
CA THR A 132 14.13 1.65 -21.39
C THR A 132 13.17 0.69 -22.07
N LEU A 133 13.47 0.39 -23.34
CA LEU A 133 12.76 -0.57 -24.17
C LEU A 133 13.57 -1.87 -24.19
N LEU A 134 12.94 -2.98 -23.82
CA LEU A 134 13.59 -4.28 -23.69
C LEU A 134 12.91 -5.35 -24.53
N TRP A 135 13.72 -6.33 -24.93
CA TRP A 135 13.32 -7.55 -25.60
C TRP A 135 13.69 -8.77 -24.75
N ASP A 136 12.71 -9.68 -24.57
CA ASP A 136 12.88 -10.99 -23.95
C ASP A 136 13.08 -12.06 -25.04
N HIS A 137 14.27 -12.67 -25.06
CA HIS A 137 14.65 -13.72 -26.01
C HIS A 137 13.85 -15.01 -25.85
N ASN A 138 13.29 -15.24 -24.66
CA ASN A 138 12.59 -16.47 -24.31
C ASN A 138 11.08 -16.34 -24.49
N SER A 139 10.57 -15.16 -24.87
CA SER A 139 9.14 -14.96 -25.01
C SER A 139 8.63 -15.60 -26.32
N PRO A 140 7.57 -16.43 -26.26
CA PRO A 140 6.97 -17.03 -27.46
C PRO A 140 6.12 -16.03 -28.27
N THR A 141 5.92 -14.81 -27.75
CA THR A 141 5.05 -13.78 -28.33
C THR A 141 5.86 -12.54 -28.65
N GLU A 142 5.62 -11.94 -29.81
CA GLU A 142 6.22 -10.65 -30.17
C GLU A 142 5.68 -9.53 -29.28
N LYS A 143 6.57 -8.95 -28.48
CA LYS A 143 6.25 -7.86 -27.56
C LYS A 143 7.48 -7.02 -27.28
N VAL A 144 7.25 -5.74 -27.01
CA VAL A 144 8.25 -4.86 -26.38
C VAL A 144 7.92 -4.77 -24.91
N MET A 145 8.95 -4.82 -24.07
CA MET A 145 8.82 -4.53 -22.64
C MET A 145 9.28 -3.11 -22.36
N ILE A 146 8.55 -2.38 -21.53
CA ILE A 146 8.90 -1.01 -21.11
C ILE A 146 9.21 -1.04 -19.62
N GLN A 147 10.44 -0.68 -19.28
CA GLN A 147 10.87 -0.43 -17.90
C GLN A 147 10.92 1.08 -17.69
N LEU A 148 9.96 1.61 -16.90
CA LEU A 148 9.81 3.05 -16.66
C LEU A 148 11.04 3.67 -15.98
N SER A 149 11.66 2.93 -15.06
CA SER A 149 12.95 3.25 -14.45
C SER A 149 13.66 1.98 -14.01
N GLU A 150 14.95 2.09 -13.69
CA GLU A 150 15.76 0.94 -13.28
C GLU A 150 15.25 0.22 -12.04
N HIS A 151 14.41 0.88 -11.23
CA HIS A 151 13.85 0.32 -10.00
C HIS A 151 12.64 -0.59 -10.23
N PHE A 152 11.98 -0.54 -11.40
CA PHE A 152 10.87 -1.45 -11.70
C PHE A 152 11.38 -2.87 -11.98
N PRO A 153 10.96 -3.89 -11.21
CA PRO A 153 11.30 -5.27 -11.50
C PRO A 153 10.52 -5.85 -12.69
N PRO A 154 10.99 -6.95 -13.31
CA PRO A 154 10.37 -7.56 -14.51
C PRO A 154 8.88 -7.84 -14.40
N LEU A 155 8.39 -8.22 -13.20
CA LEU A 155 6.96 -8.45 -12.96
C LEU A 155 6.08 -7.24 -13.32
N LEU A 156 6.62 -6.03 -13.18
CA LEU A 156 5.94 -4.74 -13.35
C LEU A 156 6.34 -3.99 -14.64
N TRP A 157 7.13 -4.61 -15.52
CA TRP A 157 7.40 -4.04 -16.84
C TRP A 157 6.15 -4.12 -17.71
N HIS A 158 5.84 -3.03 -18.41
CA HIS A 158 4.71 -3.02 -19.33
C HIS A 158 5.04 -3.91 -20.53
N THR A 159 4.09 -4.75 -20.94
CA THR A 159 4.24 -5.56 -22.16
C THR A 159 3.30 -5.05 -23.22
N VAL A 160 3.84 -4.55 -24.32
CA VAL A 160 3.06 -3.93 -25.40
C VAL A 160 3.31 -4.59 -26.74
N LYS A 161 2.37 -4.41 -27.67
CA LYS A 161 2.57 -4.77 -29.07
C LYS A 161 3.78 -4.02 -29.63
N PRO A 162 4.62 -4.65 -30.47
CA PRO A 162 5.85 -4.06 -31.00
C PRO A 162 5.56 -3.05 -32.12
N THR A 163 4.75 -2.03 -31.86
CA THR A 163 4.40 -0.98 -32.83
C THR A 163 4.54 0.39 -32.20
N LEU A 164 4.94 1.37 -33.02
CA LEU A 164 5.12 2.75 -32.56
C LEU A 164 3.82 3.33 -32.00
N GLY A 165 2.68 3.02 -32.64
CA GLY A 165 1.37 3.45 -32.17
C GLY A 165 0.97 2.88 -30.80
N ALA A 166 1.41 1.67 -30.46
CA ALA A 166 1.18 1.10 -29.14
C ALA A 166 2.03 1.79 -28.07
N LEU A 167 3.32 2.04 -28.35
CA LEU A 167 4.22 2.77 -27.47
C LEU A 167 3.71 4.20 -27.20
N LYS A 168 3.37 4.94 -28.26
CA LYS A 168 2.83 6.31 -28.15
C LYS A 168 1.59 6.38 -27.28
N LYS A 169 0.68 5.40 -27.38
CA LYS A 169 -0.53 5.35 -26.55
C LYS A 169 -0.23 5.15 -25.06
N VAL A 170 0.81 4.40 -24.71
CA VAL A 170 1.22 4.26 -23.30
C VAL A 170 1.75 5.58 -22.79
N PHE A 171 2.71 6.18 -23.50
CA PHE A 171 3.35 7.42 -23.06
C PHE A 171 2.42 8.64 -23.11
N SER A 172 1.45 8.68 -24.02
CA SER A 172 0.44 9.74 -24.05
C SER A 172 -0.37 9.78 -22.76
N GLU A 173 -0.70 8.62 -22.18
CA GLU A 173 -1.47 8.56 -20.95
C GLU A 173 -0.68 9.05 -19.74
N PHE A 174 0.63 8.77 -19.67
CA PHE A 174 1.52 9.36 -18.67
C PHE A 174 1.64 10.88 -18.84
N LEU A 175 1.80 11.34 -20.08
CA LEU A 175 1.90 12.77 -20.40
C LEU A 175 0.61 13.53 -20.05
N ASP A 176 -0.56 12.95 -20.35
CA ASP A 176 -1.86 13.57 -20.06
C ASP A 176 -2.05 13.77 -18.55
N VAL A 177 -1.66 12.78 -17.74
CA VAL A 177 -1.73 12.85 -16.28
C VAL A 177 -0.72 13.85 -15.73
N ASP A 178 0.51 13.85 -16.23
CA ASP A 178 1.54 14.79 -15.81
C ASP A 178 1.15 16.24 -16.16
N ALA A 179 0.66 16.49 -17.37
CA ALA A 179 0.18 17.80 -17.80
C ALA A 179 -1.02 18.30 -16.97
N ALA A 180 -1.95 17.39 -16.61
CA ALA A 180 -3.05 17.72 -15.71
C ALA A 180 -2.55 18.07 -14.29
N HIS A 181 -1.58 17.30 -13.78
CA HIS A 181 -0.95 17.55 -12.49
C HIS A 181 -0.22 18.90 -12.47
N MET A 182 0.63 19.18 -13.46
CA MET A 182 1.33 20.46 -13.58
C MET A 182 0.34 21.63 -13.64
N ARG A 183 -0.72 21.53 -14.46
CA ARG A 183 -1.73 22.60 -14.57
C ARG A 183 -2.41 22.89 -13.23
N LYS A 184 -2.69 21.87 -12.43
CA LYS A 184 -3.34 22.02 -11.12
C LYS A 184 -2.39 22.59 -10.07
N TYR A 185 -1.16 22.10 -10.02
CA TYR A 185 -0.28 22.30 -8.85
C TYR A 185 0.87 23.29 -9.07
N LEU A 186 1.23 23.62 -10.31
CA LEU A 186 2.29 24.59 -10.58
C LEU A 186 2.09 25.92 -9.82
N PRO A 187 0.89 26.54 -9.80
CA PRO A 187 0.70 27.80 -9.07
C PRO A 187 0.98 27.68 -7.57
N TYR A 188 0.60 26.55 -6.97
CA TYR A 188 0.85 26.28 -5.55
C TYR A 188 2.35 26.15 -5.26
N TYR A 189 3.09 25.39 -6.08
CA TYR A 189 4.53 25.23 -5.88
C TYR A 189 5.29 26.54 -6.11
N GLU A 190 4.89 27.35 -7.10
CA GLU A 190 5.46 28.68 -7.35
C GLU A 190 5.20 29.64 -6.18
N GLU A 191 4.00 29.61 -5.60
CA GLU A 191 3.64 30.43 -4.42
C GLU A 191 4.46 30.02 -3.19
N VAL A 192 4.57 28.70 -2.92
CA VAL A 192 5.38 28.18 -1.81
C VAL A 192 6.84 28.57 -1.97
N GLN A 193 7.39 28.39 -3.17
CA GLN A 193 8.77 28.78 -3.47
C GLN A 193 8.97 30.28 -3.25
N SER A 194 8.09 31.12 -3.81
CA SER A 194 8.17 32.58 -3.65
C SER A 194 8.11 33.01 -2.19
N ARG A 195 7.24 32.36 -1.38
CA ARG A 195 7.13 32.63 0.06
C ARG A 195 8.41 32.27 0.80
N ILE A 196 9.02 31.13 0.51
CA ILE A 196 10.28 30.69 1.12
C ILE A 196 11.40 31.67 0.78
N GLU A 197 11.51 32.09 -0.49
CA GLU A 197 12.52 33.05 -0.95
C GLU A 197 12.36 34.42 -0.25
N ILE A 198 11.13 34.92 -0.09
CA ILE A 198 10.85 36.19 0.61
C ILE A 198 11.23 36.10 2.10
N GLN A 199 10.88 35.00 2.79
CA GLN A 199 11.16 34.82 4.21
C GLN A 199 12.66 34.82 4.53
N MET A 200 13.50 34.42 3.57
CA MET A 200 14.93 34.30 3.76
C MET A 200 15.70 35.62 3.51
N ASP A 201 15.03 36.70 3.11
CA ASP A 201 15.65 37.98 2.69
C ASP A 201 16.71 37.81 1.59
N GLU A 202 16.72 36.66 0.91
CA GLU A 202 17.62 36.36 -0.18
C GLU A 202 17.08 37.00 -1.46
N LYS A 203 17.45 38.26 -1.68
CA LYS A 203 17.32 38.90 -3.00
C LYS A 203 18.12 38.10 -4.03
N LEU A 204 17.43 37.24 -4.81
CA LEU A 204 17.64 36.95 -6.25
C LEU A 204 19.08 37.08 -6.81
N THR A 205 20.10 36.64 -6.07
CA THR A 205 21.50 36.67 -6.51
C THR A 205 22.16 35.29 -6.53
N GLY A 206 21.50 34.27 -5.96
CA GLY A 206 21.78 32.86 -6.17
C GLY A 206 20.49 32.06 -5.99
N THR A 207 20.23 31.10 -6.89
CA THR A 207 19.18 30.10 -6.67
C THR A 207 19.55 29.28 -5.44
N LEU A 208 18.65 29.19 -4.45
CA LEU A 208 18.78 28.26 -3.33
C LEU A 208 19.18 26.87 -3.85
N SER A 209 20.03 26.15 -3.11
CA SER A 209 20.32 24.78 -3.50
C SER A 209 19.01 23.96 -3.50
N PRO A 210 18.79 23.07 -4.48
CA PRO A 210 17.56 22.26 -4.55
C PRO A 210 17.28 21.48 -3.26
N SER A 211 18.34 21.04 -2.56
CA SER A 211 18.22 20.36 -1.26
C SER A 211 17.72 21.30 -0.16
N HIS A 212 18.23 22.53 -0.08
CA HIS A 212 17.77 23.50 0.92
C HIS A 212 16.31 23.88 0.70
N MET A 213 15.91 24.10 -0.55
CA MET A 213 14.52 24.39 -0.90
C MET A 213 13.59 23.24 -0.51
N LYS A 214 14.01 21.99 -0.76
CA LYS A 214 13.27 20.79 -0.35
C LYS A 214 13.11 20.69 1.16
N ASP A 215 14.17 20.93 1.93
CA ASP A 215 14.12 20.89 3.40
C ASP A 215 13.16 21.95 3.94
N LYS A 216 13.19 23.16 3.39
CA LYS A 216 12.24 24.24 3.74
C LYS A 216 10.80 23.92 3.35
N PHE A 217 10.60 23.32 2.19
CA PHE A 217 9.30 22.83 1.78
C PHE A 217 8.75 21.78 2.76
N ILE A 218 9.59 20.83 3.21
CA ILE A 218 9.20 19.82 4.20
C ILE A 218 8.82 20.48 5.54
N GLU A 219 9.57 21.49 6.00
CA GLU A 219 9.21 22.27 7.20
C GLU A 219 7.86 22.96 7.08
N ASP A 220 7.53 23.50 5.90
CA ASP A 220 6.23 24.11 5.61
C ASP A 220 5.09 23.07 5.62
N MET A 221 5.34 21.86 5.11
CA MET A 221 4.33 20.78 5.08
C MET A 221 3.97 20.26 6.47
N ARG A 222 4.82 20.49 7.48
CA ARG A 222 4.46 20.24 8.88
C ARG A 222 3.44 21.25 9.41
N LYS A 223 3.28 22.42 8.81
CA LYS A 223 2.29 23.42 9.24
C LYS A 223 1.01 23.39 8.42
N ARG A 224 0.87 22.39 7.55
CA ARG A 224 -0.28 22.30 6.64
C ARG A 224 -1.48 21.68 7.37
N ASP A 225 -2.63 22.35 7.28
CA ASP A 225 -3.91 21.80 7.73
C ASP A 225 -4.26 20.55 6.89
N PRO A 226 -4.47 19.37 7.51
CA PRO A 226 -4.91 18.16 6.83
C PRO A 226 -6.16 18.35 5.96
N ARG A 227 -7.06 19.27 6.31
CA ARG A 227 -8.31 19.56 5.57
C ARG A 227 -8.05 20.22 4.21
N SER A 228 -6.85 20.76 3.99
CA SER A 228 -6.43 21.34 2.71
C SER A 228 -5.93 20.29 1.70
N VAL A 229 -5.88 19.01 2.07
CA VAL A 229 -5.48 17.93 1.17
C VAL A 229 -6.69 17.44 0.40
N GLU A 230 -6.74 17.77 -0.89
CA GLU A 230 -7.79 17.32 -1.80
C GLU A 230 -7.43 15.99 -2.47
N LEU A 231 -8.44 15.15 -2.69
CA LEU A 231 -8.34 13.98 -3.56
C LEU A 231 -8.50 14.43 -5.01
N ASP A 232 -7.62 13.95 -5.90
CA ASP A 232 -7.55 14.42 -7.28
C ASP A 232 -8.37 13.57 -8.25
N TYR A 233 -8.60 12.31 -7.89
CA TYR A 233 -9.09 11.30 -8.80
C TYR A 233 -10.37 10.63 -8.31
N PRO A 234 -11.14 9.99 -9.21
CA PRO A 234 -12.40 9.34 -8.83
C PRO A 234 -12.21 7.96 -8.19
N ASN A 235 -11.05 7.31 -8.37
CA ASN A 235 -10.85 5.96 -7.85
C ASN A 235 -10.07 5.99 -6.55
N GLU A 236 -10.56 5.25 -5.57
CA GLU A 236 -9.94 5.07 -4.27
C GLU A 236 -9.83 3.59 -3.94
N HIS A 237 -8.76 3.22 -3.24
CA HIS A 237 -8.60 1.86 -2.72
C HIS A 237 -7.81 1.90 -1.42
N ASN A 238 -8.36 1.28 -0.37
CA ASN A 238 -7.73 1.24 0.94
C ASN A 238 -6.98 -0.08 1.14
N ILE A 239 -5.76 0.02 1.64
CA ILE A 239 -4.92 -1.13 1.96
C ILE A 239 -4.38 -1.01 3.38
N PHE A 240 -4.27 -2.15 4.06
CA PHE A 240 -3.57 -2.28 5.32
C PHE A 240 -2.10 -2.63 5.05
N LEU A 241 -1.19 -1.91 5.70
CA LEU A 241 0.26 -1.99 5.54
C LEU A 241 0.96 -2.51 6.78
N GLY A 242 0.25 -3.24 7.64
CA GLY A 242 0.83 -3.85 8.83
C GLY A 242 0.95 -2.90 10.01
N LEU A 243 1.75 -3.33 10.98
CA LEU A 243 1.99 -2.60 12.21
C LEU A 243 3.36 -1.92 12.14
N THR A 244 3.49 -0.77 12.80
CA THR A 244 4.75 -0.06 12.97
C THR A 244 4.92 0.38 14.42
N SER A 245 6.15 0.49 14.90
CA SER A 245 6.41 1.03 16.24
C SER A 245 6.19 2.54 16.31
N HIS A 246 6.32 3.25 15.18
CA HIS A 246 6.12 4.70 15.12
C HIS A 246 5.73 5.15 13.71
N PHE A 247 4.74 6.04 13.59
CA PHE A 247 4.20 6.47 12.28
C PHE A 247 5.24 7.16 11.41
N ARG A 248 6.10 8.00 12.02
CA ARG A 248 7.25 8.65 11.37
C ARG A 248 8.16 7.68 10.58
N LEU A 249 8.29 6.42 11.00
CA LEU A 249 9.08 5.44 10.25
C LEU A 249 8.51 5.20 8.85
N THR A 250 7.18 5.24 8.73
CA THR A 250 6.48 5.16 7.44
C THR A 250 6.77 6.38 6.58
N GLU A 251 6.71 7.58 7.16
CA GLU A 251 7.01 8.84 6.48
C GLU A 251 8.45 8.84 5.95
N ASP A 252 9.41 8.51 6.81
CA ASP A 252 10.83 8.42 6.47
C ASP A 252 11.09 7.37 5.39
N GLN A 253 10.40 6.22 5.45
CA GLN A 253 10.52 5.17 4.45
C GLN A 253 10.06 5.64 3.07
N LEU A 254 8.98 6.44 3.00
CA LEU A 254 8.47 6.97 1.75
C LEU A 254 9.34 8.09 1.20
N MET A 255 9.73 9.05 2.05
CA MET A 255 10.54 10.19 1.63
C MET A 255 11.96 9.79 1.19
N LYS A 256 12.59 8.88 1.94
CA LYS A 256 14.03 8.61 1.80
C LYS A 256 14.35 7.32 1.03
N LYS A 257 13.44 6.34 1.02
CA LYS A 257 13.75 4.96 0.58
C LYS A 257 12.79 4.40 -0.46
N ASN A 258 11.75 5.12 -0.88
CA ASN A 258 10.81 4.63 -1.89
C ASN A 258 11.11 5.27 -3.25
N PRO A 259 11.53 4.49 -4.27
CA PRO A 259 11.86 5.06 -5.59
C PRO A 259 10.64 5.45 -6.43
N PHE A 260 9.43 5.08 -6.01
CA PHE A 260 8.20 5.30 -6.78
C PHE A 260 7.37 6.45 -6.24
N VAL A 261 7.83 7.11 -5.18
CA VAL A 261 7.16 8.19 -4.47
C VAL A 261 8.10 9.39 -4.43
N PHE A 262 7.57 10.58 -4.72
CA PHE A 262 8.35 11.80 -4.58
C PHE A 262 8.78 11.98 -3.13
N GLY A 263 10.04 12.35 -2.91
CA GLY A 263 10.54 12.75 -1.59
C GLY A 263 9.99 14.08 -1.08
N TRP A 264 8.99 14.63 -1.75
CA TRP A 264 8.28 15.87 -1.46
C TRP A 264 6.88 15.52 -0.90
N PRO A 265 6.71 15.47 0.44
CA PRO A 265 5.43 15.14 1.04
C PRO A 265 4.38 16.21 0.74
N ILE A 266 3.11 15.83 0.76
CA ILE A 266 1.97 16.76 0.68
C ILE A 266 1.48 17.11 2.09
N LEU A 267 1.63 16.17 3.03
CA LEU A 267 1.28 16.31 4.43
C LEU A 267 2.19 15.39 5.24
N LEU A 268 2.61 15.85 6.42
CA LEU A 268 3.30 15.03 7.41
C LEU A 268 2.56 15.13 8.75
N SER A 269 2.65 14.06 9.54
CA SER A 269 2.16 14.02 10.90
C SER A 269 3.25 14.40 11.90
N ASP A 270 4.50 14.02 11.67
CA ASP A 270 5.63 14.33 12.57
C ASP A 270 5.89 15.85 12.64
N GLY A 271 5.66 16.43 13.82
CA GLY A 271 5.80 17.86 14.07
C GLY A 271 4.69 18.72 13.46
N ASN A 272 3.54 18.13 13.13
CA ASN A 272 2.40 18.88 12.60
C ASN A 272 1.43 19.36 13.69
N GLU A 273 1.27 20.67 13.80
CA GLU A 273 0.50 21.35 14.84
C GLU A 273 -0.99 20.94 14.88
N TYR A 274 -1.58 20.58 13.73
CA TYR A 274 -2.97 20.14 13.66
C TYR A 274 -3.17 18.68 14.05
N LEU A 275 -2.09 17.88 14.01
CA LEU A 275 -2.15 16.45 14.22
C LEU A 275 -1.53 16.02 15.55
N GLU A 276 -0.52 16.73 16.07
CA GLU A 276 0.31 16.34 17.22
C GLU A 276 -0.52 15.89 18.43
N ASP A 277 -1.52 16.67 18.83
CA ASP A 277 -2.42 16.42 19.97
C ASP A 277 -3.66 15.58 19.65
N THR A 278 -3.74 15.02 18.44
CA THR A 278 -4.87 14.19 18.01
C THR A 278 -4.51 12.70 18.02
N PRO A 279 -5.48 11.79 18.21
CA PRO A 279 -5.24 10.36 18.05
C PRO A 279 -5.03 9.93 16.59
N LEU A 280 -5.19 10.86 15.64
CA LEU A 280 -5.04 10.63 14.22
C LEU A 280 -3.61 11.01 13.81
N ARG A 281 -2.94 10.10 13.10
CA ARG A 281 -1.70 10.41 12.39
C ARG A 281 -1.95 10.26 10.91
N MET A 282 -1.51 11.23 10.12
CA MET A 282 -1.74 11.26 8.67
C MET A 282 -0.53 11.79 7.93
N ALA A 283 -0.21 11.17 6.80
CA ALA A 283 0.79 11.68 5.87
C ALA A 283 0.33 11.43 4.44
N ALA A 284 0.66 12.34 3.52
CA ALA A 284 0.22 12.26 2.14
C ALA A 284 1.42 12.40 1.21
N PHE A 285 1.49 11.54 0.19
CA PHE A 285 2.59 11.52 -0.78
C PHE A 285 2.08 11.35 -2.20
N ARG A 286 2.89 11.80 -3.16
CA ARG A 286 2.60 11.66 -4.59
C ARG A 286 3.51 10.60 -5.21
N THR A 287 2.94 9.72 -6.01
CA THR A 287 3.73 8.79 -6.83
C THR A 287 4.37 9.52 -8.02
N VAL A 288 5.55 9.05 -8.43
CA VAL A 288 6.38 9.73 -9.44
C VAL A 288 5.76 9.69 -10.84
N TYR A 289 5.19 8.54 -11.23
CA TYR A 289 4.84 8.24 -12.61
C TYR A 289 3.35 8.47 -12.88
N SER A 290 2.47 7.85 -12.09
CA SER A 290 1.01 7.94 -12.28
C SER A 290 0.37 9.13 -11.57
N LYS A 291 1.15 9.90 -10.81
CA LYS A 291 0.70 11.01 -9.95
C LYS A 291 -0.45 10.64 -9.01
N SER A 292 -0.62 9.34 -8.72
CA SER A 292 -1.52 8.84 -7.69
C SER A 292 -1.14 9.42 -6.33
N LEU A 293 -2.14 9.71 -5.52
CA LEU A 293 -2.00 10.17 -4.14
C LEU A 293 -2.03 8.97 -3.20
N LEU A 294 -1.06 8.91 -2.30
CA LEU A 294 -0.96 7.91 -1.24
C LEU A 294 -1.20 8.60 0.10
N LEU A 295 -2.38 8.40 0.68
CA LEU A 295 -2.76 8.97 1.96
C LEU A 295 -2.62 7.91 3.05
N PHE A 296 -1.55 8.01 3.84
CA PHE A 296 -1.28 7.14 4.97
C PHE A 296 -1.99 7.66 6.19
N HIS A 297 -2.56 6.76 6.97
CA HIS A 297 -3.18 7.13 8.23
C HIS A 297 -3.13 6.01 9.27
N THR A 298 -3.15 6.40 10.54
CA THR A 298 -3.44 5.52 11.66
C THR A 298 -4.31 6.25 12.69
N ARG A 299 -5.07 5.48 13.45
CA ARG A 299 -5.99 5.97 14.47
C ARG A 299 -5.72 5.28 15.79
N LEU A 300 -5.05 6.00 16.69
CA LEU A 300 -4.65 5.52 18.02
C LEU A 300 -5.86 5.34 18.94
N ASP A 301 -6.93 6.10 18.71
CA ASP A 301 -8.19 5.99 19.45
C ASP A 301 -8.97 4.70 19.12
N LEU A 302 -8.54 3.95 18.10
CA LEU A 302 -9.16 2.68 17.71
C LEU A 302 -8.56 1.46 18.41
N GLN A 303 -7.70 1.67 19.42
CA GLN A 303 -7.31 0.59 20.33
C GLN A 303 -8.53 -0.11 20.92
N VAL A 304 -8.51 -1.45 20.87
CA VAL A 304 -9.64 -2.28 21.25
C VAL A 304 -9.55 -2.70 22.73
N ASP A 305 -8.33 -2.68 23.28
CA ASP A 305 -8.09 -3.03 24.67
C ASP A 305 -8.45 -1.88 25.62
N HIS A 306 -9.75 -1.79 25.91
CA HIS A 306 -10.33 -0.84 26.86
C HIS A 306 -9.79 -0.93 28.28
N ARG A 307 -9.03 -1.99 28.60
CA ARG A 307 -8.39 -2.16 29.92
C ARG A 307 -7.18 -1.23 30.04
N GLN A 308 -6.55 -0.94 28.91
CA GLN A 308 -5.42 -0.02 28.77
C GLN A 308 -5.88 1.42 28.52
N THR A 309 -7.15 1.64 28.15
CA THR A 309 -7.71 2.98 28.05
C THR A 309 -8.00 3.55 29.45
N HIS A 310 -7.26 4.59 29.83
CA HIS A 310 -7.42 5.33 31.08
C HIS A 310 -8.74 6.11 31.09
N LEU A 311 -9.46 6.04 32.20
CA LEU A 311 -10.60 6.91 32.44
C LEU A 311 -10.10 8.19 33.12
N PRO A 312 -10.83 9.33 33.00
CA PRO A 312 -10.44 10.56 33.68
C PRO A 312 -10.22 10.33 35.19
N GLY A 313 -8.97 10.49 35.65
CA GLY A 313 -8.56 10.26 37.04
C GLY A 313 -7.56 9.11 37.27
N ASP A 314 -7.15 8.37 36.24
CA ASP A 314 -6.10 7.34 36.34
C ASP A 314 -4.68 7.94 36.13
N ASP A 315 -3.76 7.72 37.08
CA ASP A 315 -2.35 8.16 37.03
C ASP A 315 -1.42 7.04 36.46
N VAL A 316 -1.57 6.68 35.19
CA VAL A 316 -0.75 5.63 34.56
C VAL A 316 -0.25 6.09 33.18
N GLU A 317 1.01 5.76 32.86
CA GLU A 317 1.62 6.06 31.57
C GLU A 317 1.09 5.14 30.46
N ASP A 318 0.71 5.73 29.32
CA ASP A 318 0.25 5.01 28.13
C ASP A 318 1.36 4.11 27.55
N ILE A 319 1.09 2.82 27.42
CA ILE A 319 2.02 1.85 26.80
C ILE A 319 1.95 1.99 25.27
N LEU A 320 3.12 2.20 24.63
CA LEU A 320 3.29 2.24 23.18
C LEU A 320 3.06 0.86 22.55
N LEU A 321 1.81 0.57 22.17
CA LEU A 321 1.43 -0.52 21.27
C LEU A 321 1.88 -0.23 19.84
N GLU A 322 2.21 -1.29 19.08
CA GLU A 322 2.43 -1.16 17.64
C GLU A 322 1.16 -0.62 16.96
N MET A 323 1.32 0.38 16.09
CA MET A 323 0.21 1.09 15.46
C MET A 323 -0.06 0.55 14.05
N PRO A 324 -1.33 0.29 13.68
CA PRO A 324 -1.69 -0.18 12.35
C PRO A 324 -1.60 0.94 11.33
N VAL A 325 -0.93 0.71 10.21
CA VAL A 325 -0.79 1.69 9.13
C VAL A 325 -1.73 1.31 8.00
N PHE A 326 -2.54 2.28 7.56
CA PHE A 326 -3.39 2.16 6.40
C PHE A 326 -2.94 3.14 5.33
N CYS A 327 -3.26 2.84 4.08
CA CYS A 327 -3.06 3.75 2.97
C CYS A 327 -4.32 3.77 2.09
N THR A 328 -4.90 4.95 1.91
CA THR A 328 -5.87 5.24 0.86
C THR A 328 -5.11 5.65 -0.40
N VAL A 329 -5.18 4.83 -1.43
CA VAL A 329 -4.63 5.12 -2.75
C VAL A 329 -5.71 5.81 -3.58
N ASN A 330 -5.49 7.07 -3.95
CA ASN A 330 -6.35 7.81 -4.87
C ASN A 330 -5.65 7.94 -6.24
N TYR A 331 -6.26 7.39 -7.31
CA TYR A 331 -5.58 7.17 -8.59
C TYR A 331 -6.48 7.43 -9.81
N PRO A 332 -5.92 7.87 -10.95
CA PRO A 332 -6.70 8.21 -12.14
C PRO A 332 -7.37 6.99 -12.76
N THR A 333 -8.51 7.22 -13.41
CA THR A 333 -9.08 6.23 -14.34
C THR A 333 -8.14 6.10 -15.52
N ASN A 334 -7.64 4.88 -15.74
CA ASN A 334 -6.58 4.62 -16.70
C ASN A 334 -6.76 3.26 -17.37
N THR A 335 -6.13 3.10 -18.52
CA THR A 335 -6.08 1.85 -19.29
C THR A 335 -4.65 1.35 -19.47
N ARG A 336 -3.64 2.22 -19.32
CA ARG A 336 -2.23 1.88 -19.62
C ARG A 336 -1.26 2.22 -18.50
N LEU A 337 -1.60 3.09 -17.55
CA LEU A 337 -0.73 3.35 -16.38
C LEU A 337 -0.58 2.09 -15.50
N CYS A 338 -1.59 1.21 -15.51
CA CYS A 338 -1.57 -0.10 -14.87
C CYS A 338 -0.86 -1.19 -15.69
N GLY A 339 -0.34 -0.88 -16.88
CA GLY A 339 0.22 -1.86 -17.82
C GLY A 339 -0.80 -2.82 -18.42
N GLY A 340 -2.10 -2.50 -18.28
CA GLY A 340 -3.23 -3.31 -18.70
C GLY A 340 -3.65 -4.33 -17.64
N HIS A 341 -4.94 -4.66 -17.61
CA HIS A 341 -5.51 -5.59 -16.62
C HIS A 341 -4.75 -6.92 -16.44
N PRO A 342 -4.22 -7.57 -17.51
CA PRO A 342 -3.47 -8.82 -17.35
C PRO A 342 -2.20 -8.68 -16.50
N LEU A 343 -1.54 -7.51 -16.50
CA LEU A 343 -0.36 -7.27 -15.68
C LEU A 343 -0.75 -7.27 -14.20
N VAL A 344 -1.78 -6.51 -13.83
CA VAL A 344 -2.26 -6.43 -12.45
C VAL A 344 -2.81 -7.78 -11.97
N GLN A 345 -3.54 -8.51 -12.83
CA GLN A 345 -3.96 -9.88 -12.51
C GLN A 345 -2.78 -10.81 -12.20
N ARG A 346 -1.72 -10.78 -13.01
CA ARG A 346 -0.51 -11.56 -12.77
C ARG A 346 0.16 -11.13 -11.47
N PHE A 347 0.27 -9.83 -11.22
CA PHE A 347 0.83 -9.31 -9.98
C PHE A 347 0.07 -9.84 -8.76
N ASN A 348 -1.26 -9.72 -8.75
CA ASN A 348 -2.13 -10.23 -7.70
C ASN A 348 -1.94 -11.73 -7.46
N GLN A 349 -1.87 -12.53 -8.52
CA GLN A 349 -1.64 -13.98 -8.41
C GLN A 349 -0.27 -14.33 -7.84
N VAL A 350 0.78 -13.63 -8.29
CA VAL A 350 2.17 -13.91 -7.89
C VAL A 350 2.45 -13.42 -6.47
N MET A 351 1.90 -12.27 -6.10
CA MET A 351 2.12 -11.61 -4.82
C MET A 351 1.10 -12.01 -3.74
N GLY A 352 -0.02 -12.63 -4.13
CA GLY A 352 -1.10 -13.00 -3.21
C GLY A 352 -1.87 -11.77 -2.72
N THR A 353 -2.16 -10.84 -3.61
CA THR A 353 -2.85 -9.57 -3.32
C THR A 353 -4.12 -9.43 -4.15
N SER A 354 -4.99 -8.47 -3.78
CA SER A 354 -6.30 -8.26 -4.39
C SER A 354 -6.50 -6.83 -4.94
N TYR A 355 -5.45 -6.22 -5.48
CA TYR A 355 -5.55 -4.86 -6.05
C TYR A 355 -6.57 -4.76 -7.19
N PRO A 356 -7.29 -3.63 -7.32
CA PRO A 356 -8.11 -3.33 -8.49
C PRO A 356 -7.30 -3.40 -9.79
N LEU A 357 -7.91 -3.88 -10.88
CA LEU A 357 -7.19 -4.09 -12.15
C LEU A 357 -6.71 -2.81 -12.84
N GLY A 358 -7.26 -1.66 -12.43
CA GLY A 358 -6.81 -0.33 -12.86
C GLY A 358 -5.69 0.25 -12.00
N MET A 359 -5.15 -0.48 -11.01
CA MET A 359 -4.12 0.03 -10.11
C MET A 359 -2.82 0.35 -10.90
N PRO A 360 -2.31 1.60 -10.86
CA PRO A 360 -1.09 1.97 -11.56
C PRO A 360 0.14 1.17 -11.10
N VAL A 361 1.07 0.89 -12.03
CA VAL A 361 2.20 -0.02 -11.73
C VAL A 361 3.16 0.54 -10.69
N ASP A 362 3.28 1.86 -10.56
CA ASP A 362 4.16 2.50 -9.61
C ASP A 362 3.61 2.42 -8.18
N VAL A 363 2.28 2.42 -8.00
CA VAL A 363 1.64 2.08 -6.73
C VAL A 363 1.92 0.62 -6.36
N LEU A 364 1.74 -0.31 -7.31
CA LEU A 364 2.07 -1.72 -7.09
C LEU A 364 3.54 -1.89 -6.68
N ALA A 365 4.44 -1.17 -7.36
CA ALA A 365 5.87 -1.20 -7.07
C ALA A 365 6.20 -0.61 -5.69
N ALA A 366 5.57 0.51 -5.32
CA ALA A 366 5.76 1.18 -4.02
C ALA A 366 5.51 0.25 -2.84
N PHE A 367 4.56 -0.68 -3.00
CA PHE A 367 4.13 -1.61 -1.97
C PHE A 367 4.51 -3.08 -2.25
N ALA A 368 5.37 -3.35 -3.24
CA ALA A 368 5.83 -4.70 -3.58
C ALA A 368 6.89 -5.24 -2.60
N ARG A 369 6.64 -5.11 -1.29
CA ARG A 369 7.51 -5.58 -0.20
C ARG A 369 7.01 -6.91 0.37
N GLU A 370 7.77 -7.49 1.30
CA GLU A 370 7.43 -8.78 1.90
C GLU A 370 6.08 -8.73 2.63
N ASN A 371 5.07 -9.40 2.05
CA ASN A 371 3.80 -9.91 2.60
C ASN A 371 2.99 -9.10 3.62
N ILE A 372 3.16 -7.78 3.69
CA ILE A 372 2.46 -6.96 4.70
C ILE A 372 1.20 -6.29 4.13
N VAL A 373 1.06 -6.21 2.81
CA VAL A 373 -0.11 -5.59 2.18
C VAL A 373 -1.32 -6.52 2.25
N LYS A 374 -2.40 -6.05 2.88
CA LYS A 374 -3.68 -6.75 2.91
C LYS A 374 -4.79 -5.81 2.45
N GLY A 375 -5.59 -6.26 1.48
CA GLY A 375 -6.86 -5.64 1.13
C GLY A 375 -8.01 -6.31 1.88
N GLU A 376 -9.23 -6.06 1.40
CA GLU A 376 -10.45 -6.63 1.99
C GLU A 376 -10.43 -8.17 1.98
N GLN A 377 -9.97 -8.80 0.90
CA GLN A 377 -10.01 -10.25 0.75
C GLN A 377 -9.06 -10.94 1.71
N GLU A 378 -7.82 -10.45 1.81
CA GLU A 378 -6.80 -11.01 2.69
C GLU A 378 -7.18 -10.84 4.16
N LEU A 379 -7.73 -9.67 4.54
CA LEU A 379 -8.23 -9.44 5.89
C LEU A 379 -9.44 -10.31 6.23
N LEU A 380 -10.33 -10.60 5.27
CA LEU A 380 -11.45 -11.52 5.48
C LEU A 380 -10.98 -12.97 5.65
N GLU A 381 -9.97 -13.40 4.89
CA GLU A 381 -9.37 -14.72 5.06
C GLU A 381 -8.70 -14.86 6.42
N GLU A 382 -7.97 -13.82 6.85
CA GLU A 382 -7.38 -13.75 8.18
C GLU A 382 -8.44 -13.76 9.28
N LEU A 383 -9.53 -12.99 9.14
CA LEU A 383 -10.65 -13.00 10.10
C LEU A 383 -11.25 -14.40 10.24
N LYS A 384 -11.47 -15.10 9.11
CA LYS A 384 -11.99 -16.49 9.12
C LYS A 384 -11.02 -17.45 9.80
N PHE A 385 -9.73 -17.32 9.50
CA PHE A 385 -8.69 -18.12 10.14
C PHE A 385 -8.66 -17.91 11.65
N LEU A 386 -8.62 -16.64 12.11
CA LEU A 386 -8.61 -16.27 13.52
C LEU A 386 -9.88 -16.72 14.25
N THR A 387 -11.02 -16.70 13.58
CA THR A 387 -12.29 -17.24 14.12
C THR A 387 -12.22 -18.73 14.34
N ALA A 388 -11.68 -19.49 13.37
CA ALA A 388 -11.50 -20.92 13.51
C ALA A 388 -10.45 -21.26 14.58
N ALA A 389 -9.41 -20.45 14.72
CA ALA A 389 -8.35 -20.61 15.71
C ALA A 389 -8.86 -20.34 17.13
N SER A 390 -9.65 -19.26 17.34
CA SER A 390 -10.20 -18.90 18.65
C SER A 390 -11.17 -19.94 19.20
N GLN A 391 -11.82 -20.71 18.33
CA GLN A 391 -12.72 -21.82 18.71
C GLN A 391 -11.98 -23.12 19.07
N LYS A 392 -10.79 -23.35 18.50
CA LYS A 392 -10.04 -24.61 18.63
C LYS A 392 -8.99 -24.59 19.73
N ALA A 393 -8.43 -23.42 20.02
CA ALA A 393 -7.47 -23.25 21.10
C ALA A 393 -8.19 -22.66 22.31
N PRO A 394 -8.54 -23.47 23.34
CA PRO A 394 -8.78 -22.88 24.66
C PRO A 394 -7.46 -22.20 25.03
N GLU A 395 -7.41 -20.86 25.05
CA GLU A 395 -6.21 -20.14 25.48
C GLU A 395 -5.88 -20.65 26.90
N PRO A 396 -4.81 -21.44 27.10
CA PRO A 396 -4.42 -21.75 28.45
C PRO A 396 -4.06 -20.42 29.09
N GLU A 397 -4.66 -20.09 30.22
CA GLU A 397 -4.14 -19.08 31.16
C GLU A 397 -2.71 -19.50 31.53
N ARG A 398 -1.73 -19.22 30.68
CA ARG A 398 -0.31 -19.39 31.00
C ARG A 398 0.11 -18.18 31.82
N VAL A 399 -0.31 -18.23 33.09
CA VAL A 399 0.50 -18.01 34.29
C VAL A 399 1.41 -16.77 34.29
N PHE A 400 0.87 -15.70 34.90
CA PHE A 400 1.46 -14.88 35.99
C PHE A 400 2.77 -14.09 35.82
N ARG A 401 3.47 -14.07 34.68
CA ARG A 401 4.68 -13.22 34.53
C ARG A 401 4.86 -12.57 33.16
N VAL A 402 3.78 -12.05 32.60
CA VAL A 402 3.84 -10.99 31.60
C VAL A 402 2.98 -9.89 32.17
N SER A 403 3.47 -8.65 32.24
CA SER A 403 2.67 -7.54 32.77
C SER A 403 1.34 -7.47 32.00
N GLU A 404 0.25 -7.09 32.68
CA GLU A 404 -1.07 -6.87 32.05
C GLU A 404 -0.98 -5.91 30.83
N ASP A 405 0.12 -5.18 30.75
CA ASP A 405 0.52 -4.17 29.78
C ASP A 405 0.94 -4.69 28.39
N GLN A 406 1.13 -6.01 28.16
CA GLN A 406 1.76 -6.51 26.91
C GLN A 406 0.98 -7.52 26.04
N LEU A 407 -0.31 -7.80 26.27
CA LEU A 407 -0.86 -9.10 25.83
C LEU A 407 -2.15 -9.17 24.99
N SER A 408 -2.91 -8.10 24.72
CA SER A 408 -4.14 -8.29 23.93
C SER A 408 -3.90 -8.47 22.43
N SER A 409 -3.06 -7.63 21.79
CA SER A 409 -2.76 -7.72 20.35
C SER A 409 -2.03 -9.01 19.94
N ASN A 410 -1.37 -9.69 20.87
CA ASN A 410 -0.64 -10.94 20.64
C ASN A 410 -1.49 -12.21 20.85
N ARG A 411 -2.69 -12.06 21.43
CA ARG A 411 -3.65 -13.14 21.63
C ARG A 411 -4.55 -13.31 20.42
N ILE A 412 -5.00 -14.54 20.17
CA ILE A 412 -5.83 -14.86 18.99
C ILE A 412 -7.12 -14.02 19.02
N VAL A 413 -7.72 -13.86 20.19
CA VAL A 413 -8.95 -13.06 20.36
C VAL A 413 -8.71 -11.56 20.12
N GLY A 414 -7.56 -11.02 20.53
CA GLY A 414 -7.26 -9.62 20.26
C GLY A 414 -6.91 -9.38 18.79
N GLN A 415 -6.15 -10.26 18.15
CA GLN A 415 -5.91 -10.22 16.70
C GLN A 415 -7.23 -10.29 15.92
N LEU A 416 -8.16 -11.15 16.35
CA LEU A 416 -9.50 -11.23 15.77
C LEU A 416 -10.22 -9.88 15.89
N ALA A 417 -10.20 -9.25 17.07
CA ALA A 417 -10.85 -7.98 17.32
C ALA A 417 -10.22 -6.82 16.51
N TYR A 418 -8.89 -6.75 16.44
CA TYR A 418 -8.20 -5.77 15.60
C TYR A 418 -8.51 -5.97 14.11
N THR A 419 -8.56 -7.21 13.63
CA THR A 419 -8.89 -7.52 12.23
C THR A 419 -10.32 -7.04 11.86
N ILE A 420 -11.27 -7.11 12.80
CA ILE A 420 -12.60 -6.51 12.62
C ILE A 420 -12.50 -5.00 12.38
N VAL A 421 -11.73 -4.29 13.21
CA VAL A 421 -11.53 -2.84 13.02
C VAL A 421 -10.82 -2.54 11.70
N TYR A 422 -9.83 -3.35 11.33
CA TYR A 422 -9.08 -3.17 10.08
C TYR A 422 -9.98 -3.32 8.87
N LEU A 423 -10.92 -4.28 8.88
CA LEU A 423 -11.93 -4.43 7.82
C LEU A 423 -12.83 -3.20 7.68
N ALA A 424 -13.18 -2.55 8.78
CA ALA A 424 -13.93 -1.29 8.74
C ALA A 424 -13.07 -0.16 8.16
N LEU A 425 -11.80 -0.05 8.55
CA LEU A 425 -10.87 0.98 8.06
C LEU A 425 -10.50 0.83 6.58
N VAL A 426 -10.44 -0.39 6.05
CA VAL A 426 -10.32 -0.60 4.60
C VAL A 426 -11.63 -0.41 3.84
N ASN A 427 -12.70 0.03 4.53
CA ASN A 427 -14.02 0.30 3.99
C ASN A 427 -14.69 -0.93 3.35
N TYR A 428 -14.61 -2.09 4.01
CA TYR A 428 -15.22 -3.32 3.49
C TYR A 428 -16.75 -3.15 3.31
N PRO A 429 -17.29 -3.24 2.07
CA PRO A 429 -18.67 -2.84 1.79
C PRO A 429 -19.75 -3.65 2.49
N LYS A 430 -19.43 -4.89 2.91
CA LYS A 430 -20.38 -5.81 3.58
C LYS A 430 -20.06 -5.95 5.07
N PHE A 431 -19.48 -4.92 5.68
CA PHE A 431 -19.11 -4.95 7.10
C PHE A 431 -20.31 -5.31 7.99
N ALA A 432 -21.46 -4.66 7.78
CA ALA A 432 -22.65 -4.90 8.59
C ALA A 432 -23.15 -6.35 8.49
N GLU A 433 -23.22 -6.91 7.29
CA GLU A 433 -23.78 -8.25 7.06
C GLU A 433 -22.82 -9.38 7.37
N ALA A 434 -21.55 -9.24 6.96
CA ALA A 434 -20.58 -10.33 6.99
C ALA A 434 -19.65 -10.28 8.21
N VAL A 435 -19.54 -9.14 8.88
CA VAL A 435 -18.70 -8.97 10.08
C VAL A 435 -19.60 -8.69 11.30
N PHE A 436 -20.26 -7.54 11.36
CA PHE A 436 -21.00 -7.12 12.56
C PHE A 436 -22.03 -8.17 13.01
N LYS A 437 -22.91 -8.65 12.12
CA LYS A 437 -23.94 -9.67 12.46
C LYS A 437 -23.36 -10.97 13.01
N VAL A 438 -22.12 -11.32 12.65
CA VAL A 438 -21.46 -12.55 13.10
C VAL A 438 -20.85 -12.37 14.49
N TYR A 439 -20.27 -11.21 14.79
CA TYR A 439 -19.41 -11.02 15.98
C TYR A 439 -20.01 -10.13 17.08
N TRP A 440 -21.10 -9.38 16.85
CA TRP A 440 -21.63 -8.44 17.84
C TRP A 440 -22.09 -9.07 19.17
N LYS A 441 -22.39 -10.37 19.17
CA LYS A 441 -22.75 -11.18 20.36
C LYS A 441 -21.60 -12.07 20.85
N HIS A 442 -20.37 -11.80 20.43
CA HIS A 442 -19.24 -12.63 20.78
C HIS A 442 -19.00 -12.66 22.31
N PRO A 443 -18.56 -13.79 22.92
CA PRO A 443 -18.34 -13.87 24.36
C PRO A 443 -17.31 -12.88 24.92
N SER A 444 -16.26 -12.60 24.15
CA SER A 444 -15.25 -11.60 24.51
C SER A 444 -15.76 -10.17 24.29
N ASP A 445 -15.62 -9.36 25.35
CA ASP A 445 -15.75 -7.91 25.39
C ASP A 445 -14.93 -7.19 24.31
N LEU A 446 -13.66 -7.55 24.12
CA LEU A 446 -12.78 -6.97 23.09
C LEU A 446 -13.40 -7.06 21.68
N VAL A 447 -13.96 -8.22 21.34
CA VAL A 447 -14.58 -8.43 20.03
C VAL A 447 -15.86 -7.59 19.87
N ARG A 448 -16.66 -7.43 20.94
CA ARG A 448 -17.85 -6.57 20.91
C ARG A 448 -17.47 -5.10 20.79
N VAL A 449 -16.43 -4.65 21.49
CA VAL A 449 -15.87 -3.29 21.35
C VAL A 449 -15.38 -3.04 19.92
N ALA A 450 -14.67 -4.00 19.32
CA ALA A 450 -14.25 -3.90 17.93
C ALA A 450 -15.44 -3.81 16.96
N CYS A 451 -16.53 -4.54 17.21
CA CYS A 451 -17.75 -4.43 16.41
C CYS A 451 -18.38 -3.03 16.53
N ALA A 452 -18.42 -2.45 17.73
CA ALA A 452 -18.95 -1.10 17.95
C ALA A 452 -18.09 -0.04 17.24
N LYS A 453 -16.75 -0.10 17.40
CA LYS A 453 -15.82 0.79 16.71
C LYS A 453 -15.93 0.65 15.20
N GLY A 454 -15.97 -0.58 14.69
CA GLY A 454 -16.14 -0.86 13.26
C GLY A 454 -17.46 -0.31 12.72
N ALA A 455 -18.57 -0.51 13.45
CA ALA A 455 -19.87 0.05 13.09
C ALA A 455 -19.88 1.59 13.08
N HIS A 456 -19.18 2.22 14.02
CA HIS A 456 -18.99 3.67 14.05
C HIS A 456 -18.18 4.18 12.85
N ILE A 457 -17.11 3.47 12.47
CA ILE A 457 -16.27 3.82 11.30
C ILE A 457 -17.07 3.75 9.99
N VAL A 458 -17.91 2.73 9.83
CA VAL A 458 -18.79 2.60 8.64
C VAL A 458 -20.10 3.40 8.77
N GLU A 459 -20.15 4.34 9.71
CA GLU A 459 -21.25 5.30 9.91
C GLU A 459 -22.63 4.65 10.19
N ARG A 460 -22.62 3.48 10.84
CA ARG A 460 -23.84 2.73 11.23
C ARG A 460 -24.17 2.89 12.70
N GLN A 461 -24.63 4.10 13.05
CA GLN A 461 -24.97 4.45 14.43
C GLN A 461 -26.07 3.57 15.04
N ASP A 462 -27.01 3.09 14.22
CA ASP A 462 -28.06 2.16 14.63
C ASP A 462 -27.49 0.85 15.21
N LEU A 463 -26.41 0.35 14.61
CA LEU A 463 -25.72 -0.86 15.06
C LEU A 463 -24.93 -0.61 16.36
N VAL A 464 -24.36 0.59 16.50
CA VAL A 464 -23.66 1.02 17.72
C VAL A 464 -24.63 1.07 18.90
N GLU A 465 -25.78 1.72 18.73
CA GLU A 465 -26.83 1.82 19.75
C GLU A 465 -27.39 0.45 20.13
N GLN A 466 -27.64 -0.41 19.13
CA GLN A 466 -28.08 -1.80 19.36
C GLN A 466 -27.09 -2.56 20.24
N LEU A 467 -25.78 -2.42 19.97
CA LEU A 467 -24.75 -3.11 20.73
C LEU A 467 -24.67 -2.59 22.18
N ILE A 468 -24.68 -1.27 22.37
CA ILE A 468 -24.63 -0.65 23.70
C ILE A 468 -25.83 -1.05 24.56
N GLN A 469 -27.02 -1.12 23.98
CA GLN A 469 -28.22 -1.58 24.69
C GLN A 469 -28.11 -3.04 25.14
N ALA A 470 -27.47 -3.89 24.33
CA ALA A 470 -27.26 -5.30 24.64
C ALA A 470 -26.05 -5.56 25.56
N GLU A 471 -25.14 -4.59 25.71
CA GLU A 471 -23.93 -4.75 26.51
C GLU A 471 -24.27 -4.81 28.02
N PRO A 472 -23.69 -5.77 28.77
CA PRO A 472 -23.84 -5.85 30.22
C PRO A 472 -23.33 -4.58 30.93
N GLU A 473 -23.93 -4.25 32.08
CA GLU A 473 -23.46 -3.16 32.92
C GLU A 473 -22.01 -3.40 33.40
N GLY A 474 -21.17 -2.38 33.30
CA GLY A 474 -19.76 -2.45 33.68
C GLY A 474 -18.86 -1.50 32.89
N ARG A 475 -17.55 -1.60 33.10
CA ARG A 475 -16.53 -0.73 32.46
C ARG A 475 -16.65 -0.69 30.94
N CYS A 476 -16.89 -1.83 30.30
CA CYS A 476 -17.04 -1.95 28.84
C CYS A 476 -18.18 -1.06 28.31
N LYS A 477 -19.37 -1.16 28.92
CA LYS A 477 -20.54 -0.35 28.53
C LYS A 477 -20.31 1.15 28.77
N THR A 478 -19.76 1.51 29.93
CA THR A 478 -19.41 2.91 30.24
C THR A 478 -18.45 3.49 29.22
N MET A 479 -17.41 2.73 28.84
CA MET A 479 -16.46 3.16 27.82
C MET A 479 -17.13 3.30 26.44
N LEU A 480 -17.93 2.31 26.01
CA LEU A 480 -18.63 2.39 24.72
C LEU A 480 -19.55 3.62 24.65
N MET A 481 -20.23 3.95 25.73
CA MET A 481 -21.06 5.16 25.81
C MET A 481 -20.24 6.45 25.78
N ALA A 482 -19.05 6.47 26.40
CA ALA A 482 -18.16 7.63 26.44
C ALA A 482 -17.43 7.88 25.10
N SER A 483 -16.85 6.83 24.51
CA SER A 483 -16.02 6.93 23.29
C SER A 483 -16.82 7.16 22.01
N MET A 484 -18.11 6.82 21.99
CA MET A 484 -18.95 6.92 20.78
C MET A 484 -19.83 8.18 20.77
N HIS A 485 -19.53 9.18 21.63
CA HIS A 485 -20.21 10.48 21.75
C HIS A 485 -21.75 10.45 21.85
N LEU A 486 -22.36 9.33 22.25
CA LEU A 486 -23.81 9.19 22.44
C LEU A 486 -24.38 10.06 23.58
N HIS A 487 -23.50 10.70 24.37
CA HIS A 487 -23.87 11.60 25.47
C HIS A 487 -23.45 13.07 25.30
N ALA A 488 -22.87 13.46 24.16
CA ALA A 488 -22.58 14.88 23.91
C ALA A 488 -23.86 15.76 23.95
N GLY A 489 -25.04 15.18 23.67
CA GLY A 489 -26.34 15.87 23.81
C GLY A 489 -26.87 16.00 25.25
N LEU A 490 -26.46 15.13 26.18
CA LEU A 490 -26.99 15.11 27.55
C LEU A 490 -26.15 15.96 28.52
N HIS A 491 -24.84 16.07 28.30
CA HIS A 491 -23.97 16.94 29.10
C HIS A 491 -24.17 18.43 28.78
N LEU A 492 -24.42 18.81 27.52
CA LEU A 492 -24.79 20.18 27.16
C LEU A 492 -26.18 20.58 27.68
N ALA A 493 -27.13 19.65 27.76
CA ALA A 493 -28.44 19.88 28.35
C ALA A 493 -28.37 20.05 29.88
N LYS A 494 -27.64 19.17 30.58
CA LYS A 494 -27.44 19.28 32.04
C LYS A 494 -26.61 20.50 32.44
N ALA A 495 -25.60 20.88 31.64
CA ALA A 495 -24.83 22.09 31.88
C ALA A 495 -25.73 23.34 31.78
N ARG A 496 -26.56 23.43 30.73
CA ARG A 496 -27.53 24.53 30.54
C ARG A 496 -28.60 24.59 31.63
N ASP A 497 -29.12 23.46 32.09
CA ASP A 497 -30.09 23.44 33.19
C ASP A 497 -29.45 23.83 34.54
N SER A 498 -28.20 23.42 34.79
CA SER A 498 -27.46 23.81 36.00
C SER A 498 -27.07 25.29 36.03
N GLU A 499 -26.82 25.88 34.85
CA GLU A 499 -26.55 27.31 34.70
C GLU A 499 -27.83 28.13 34.87
N ARG A 500 -28.96 27.63 34.35
CA ARG A 500 -30.29 28.24 34.52
C ARG A 500 -30.76 28.23 35.97
N GLU A 501 -30.56 27.13 36.70
CA GLU A 501 -30.85 27.05 38.15
C GLU A 501 -29.93 27.96 38.99
N ARG A 502 -28.67 28.16 38.58
CA ARG A 502 -27.76 29.11 39.26
C ARG A 502 -28.17 30.56 39.03
N VAL A 503 -28.61 30.90 37.81
CA VAL A 503 -29.08 32.24 37.48
C VAL A 503 -30.41 32.53 38.19
N GLU A 504 -31.36 31.61 38.22
CA GLU A 504 -32.64 31.81 38.91
C GLU A 504 -32.52 31.92 40.43
N LYS A 505 -31.51 31.28 41.05
CA LYS A 505 -31.17 31.45 42.47
C LYS A 505 -30.42 32.76 42.78
N SER A 506 -29.87 33.43 41.78
CA SER A 506 -29.22 34.74 41.94
C SER A 506 -30.21 35.92 41.81
N PHE A 507 -31.44 35.66 41.36
CA PHE A 507 -32.50 36.65 41.15
C PHE A 507 -33.68 36.52 42.13
N ARG A 508 -33.57 35.65 43.14
CA ARG A 508 -34.44 35.59 44.32
C ARG A 508 -33.62 35.88 45.57
#